data_AF-A0A9E0Y854-F1
#
_entry.id   AF-A0A9E0Y854-F1
#
_cell.length_a   1.000
_cell.length_b   1.000
_cell.length_c   1.000
_cell.angle_alpha   90.00
_cell.angle_beta   90.00
_cell.angle_gamma   90.00
#
_symmetry.space_group_name_H-M   'P 1'
#
loop_
_entity.id
_entity.type
_entity.pdbx_description
1 polymer ?
#
loop_
_entity_poly.entity_id
_entity_poly.type
_entity_poly.pdbx_seq_one_letter_code
_entity_poly.pdbx_strand_id
1 'polypeptide(L)'
;MKQYEAVITTLERLGGIATLGQLNQEVFKIEDCQWKTKTPFASIRRIVQQNTDIYKIKPGLYGLKSHKKQNEAQGIFEEHSGNKNSKESVEFNHSYYQGLIITIGNLRKFDTYLPNQDKNKLFLSEKLGELSSLDHIPDFSYKYLVQRSSTIDVIWFNERKMPHSFFEVEHSTDIQNSLLKFIDLQDFYSRMFIVADQKRKKEFETKMSFTALKEIKNRVEFLDYGGLTRQYEQAIESLSFPVQI
;
A
#
# COMPACT_ATOMS: atom_id res chain seq x y z
N MET A 1 -3.28 30.16 12.04
CA MET A 1 -2.98 29.58 10.71
C MET A 1 -4.28 29.11 10.04
N LYS A 2 -4.42 29.26 8.71
CA LYS A 2 -5.54 28.69 7.94
C LYS A 2 -5.34 27.19 7.72
N GLN A 3 -6.42 26.44 7.50
CA GLN A 3 -6.35 24.98 7.33
C GLN A 3 -5.48 24.53 6.16
N TYR A 4 -5.52 25.23 5.02
CA TYR A 4 -4.68 24.87 3.88
C TYR A 4 -3.19 25.14 4.14
N GLU A 5 -2.87 26.19 4.92
CA GLU A 5 -1.49 26.50 5.33
C GLU A 5 -0.96 25.37 6.23
N ALA A 6 -1.78 24.88 7.17
CA ALA A 6 -1.42 23.75 8.02
C ALA A 6 -1.14 22.48 7.21
N VAL A 7 -1.95 22.17 6.19
CA VAL A 7 -1.72 21.02 5.30
C VAL A 7 -0.42 21.18 4.49
N ILE A 8 -0.15 22.37 3.95
CA ILE A 8 1.09 22.65 3.20
C ILE A 8 2.31 22.53 4.13
N THR A 9 2.28 23.15 5.31
CA THR A 9 3.35 23.04 6.31
C THR A 9 3.58 21.59 6.74
N THR A 10 2.52 20.79 6.84
CA THR A 10 2.65 19.36 7.15
C THR A 10 3.34 18.60 6.01
N LEU A 11 2.98 18.88 4.76
CA LEU A 11 3.70 18.32 3.60
C LEU A 11 5.17 18.73 3.60
N GLU A 12 5.50 20.00 3.89
CA GLU A 12 6.88 20.48 3.97
C GLU A 12 7.67 19.73 5.06
N ARG A 13 7.08 19.55 6.25
CA ARG A 13 7.69 18.78 7.36
C ARG A 13 7.94 17.32 6.99
N LEU A 14 7.12 16.75 6.12
CA LEU A 14 7.24 15.39 5.60
C LEU A 14 8.14 15.30 4.34
N GLY A 15 8.89 16.35 4.01
CA GLY A 15 9.82 16.36 2.88
C GLY A 15 9.16 16.63 1.52
N GLY A 16 7.96 17.20 1.51
CA GLY A 16 7.24 17.61 0.29
C GLY A 16 6.38 16.53 -0.34
N ILE A 17 6.21 15.39 0.33
CA ILE A 17 5.37 14.26 -0.12
C ILE A 17 4.75 13.53 1.08
N ALA A 18 3.47 13.17 0.99
CA ALA A 18 2.81 12.40 2.03
C ALA A 18 1.58 11.64 1.52
N THR A 19 1.29 10.51 2.15
CA THR A 19 -0.03 9.88 2.01
C THR A 19 -1.10 10.72 2.71
N LEU A 20 -2.36 10.58 2.29
CA LEU A 20 -3.48 11.22 2.99
C LEU A 20 -3.57 10.75 4.45
N GLY A 21 -3.22 9.49 4.72
CA GLY A 21 -3.11 8.95 6.08
C GLY A 21 -2.05 9.68 6.92
N GLN A 22 -0.83 9.84 6.41
CA GLN A 22 0.22 10.60 7.09
C GLN A 22 -0.20 12.04 7.37
N LEU A 23 -0.84 12.70 6.40
CA LEU A 23 -1.40 14.05 6.61
C LEU A 23 -2.46 14.07 7.71
N ASN A 24 -3.36 13.09 7.73
CA ASN A 24 -4.38 12.94 8.76
C ASN A 24 -3.81 12.67 10.16
N GLN A 25 -2.59 12.16 10.29
CA GLN A 25 -1.92 11.96 11.59
C GLN A 25 -1.12 13.20 12.02
N GLU A 26 -0.42 13.83 11.09
CA GLU A 26 0.57 14.86 11.42
C GLU A 26 -0.02 16.28 11.49
N VAL A 27 -1.07 16.58 10.71
CA VAL A 27 -1.57 17.96 10.61
C VAL A 27 -2.18 18.48 11.91
N PHE A 28 -2.74 17.59 12.74
CA PHE A 28 -3.34 17.97 14.02
C PHE A 28 -2.31 18.29 15.11
N LYS A 29 -1.03 18.00 14.87
CA LYS A 29 0.08 18.41 15.75
C LYS A 29 0.42 19.90 15.60
N ILE A 30 -0.19 20.61 14.64
CA ILE A 30 -0.06 22.06 14.48
C ILE A 30 -1.14 22.74 15.33
N GLU A 31 -0.78 23.17 16.54
CA GLU A 31 -1.70 23.76 17.53
C GLU A 31 -2.30 25.11 17.06
N ASP A 32 -1.56 25.87 16.24
CA ASP A 32 -1.97 27.19 15.73
C ASP A 32 -3.07 27.15 14.64
N CYS A 33 -3.58 25.97 14.31
CA CYS A 33 -4.64 25.77 13.30
C CYS A 33 -5.92 25.21 13.94
N GLN A 34 -7.04 25.94 13.80
CA GLN A 34 -8.33 25.50 14.32
C GLN A 34 -9.15 24.69 13.28
N TRP A 35 -9.52 23.47 13.65
CA TRP A 35 -10.37 22.58 12.86
C TRP A 35 -11.81 22.57 13.38
N LYS A 36 -12.61 23.57 12.98
CA LYS A 36 -13.98 23.76 13.49
C LYS A 36 -15.04 22.81 12.92
N THR A 37 -14.68 21.94 11.98
CA THR A 37 -15.60 21.00 11.33
C THR A 37 -15.74 19.70 12.14
N LYS A 38 -16.88 19.02 12.04
CA LYS A 38 -17.08 17.66 12.57
C LYS A 38 -16.32 16.60 11.76
N THR A 39 -15.87 16.93 10.55
CA THR A 39 -15.21 16.00 9.62
C THR A 39 -13.88 16.57 9.12
N PRO A 40 -12.88 16.74 10.00
CA PRO A 40 -11.62 17.39 9.63
C PRO A 40 -10.84 16.63 8.55
N PHE A 41 -10.91 15.29 8.51
CA PHE A 41 -10.33 14.48 7.42
C PHE A 41 -10.95 14.79 6.04
N ALA A 42 -12.26 15.07 5.98
CA ALA A 42 -12.90 15.48 4.73
C ALA A 42 -12.40 16.86 4.27
N SER A 43 -12.15 17.77 5.22
CA SER A 43 -11.53 19.06 4.93
C SER A 43 -10.11 18.92 4.40
N ILE A 44 -9.28 18.06 5.01
CA ILE A 44 -7.91 17.76 4.55
C ILE A 44 -7.95 17.18 3.13
N ARG A 45 -8.80 16.18 2.89
CA ARG A 45 -8.99 15.57 1.57
C ARG A 45 -9.39 16.60 0.51
N ARG A 46 -10.28 17.54 0.86
CA ARG A 46 -10.68 18.63 -0.05
C ARG A 46 -9.51 19.57 -0.35
N ILE A 47 -8.72 19.93 0.67
CA ILE A 47 -7.57 20.82 0.52
C ILE A 47 -6.55 20.23 -0.45
N VAL A 48 -6.12 18.98 -0.25
CA VAL A 48 -5.11 18.34 -1.11
C VAL A 48 -5.58 18.15 -2.56
N GLN A 49 -6.90 18.16 -2.80
CA GLN A 49 -7.50 18.05 -4.13
C GLN A 49 -7.69 19.40 -4.84
N GLN A 50 -7.93 20.47 -4.09
CA GLN A 50 -8.32 21.79 -4.64
C GLN A 50 -7.21 22.83 -4.59
N ASN A 51 -6.21 22.67 -3.72
CA ASN A 51 -5.15 23.63 -3.56
C ASN A 51 -4.17 23.57 -4.76
N THR A 52 -3.85 24.72 -5.33
CA THR A 52 -3.03 24.84 -6.54
C THR A 52 -1.56 24.52 -6.32
N ASP A 53 -1.07 24.53 -5.08
CA ASP A 53 0.33 24.25 -4.73
C ASP A 53 0.58 22.76 -4.48
N ILE A 54 -0.49 21.97 -4.40
CA ILE A 54 -0.45 20.52 -4.20
C ILE A 54 -0.76 19.83 -5.53
N TYR A 55 -0.08 18.73 -5.82
CA TYR A 55 -0.40 17.86 -6.95
C TYR A 55 -0.60 16.43 -6.46
N LYS A 56 -1.48 15.70 -7.16
CA LYS A 56 -1.77 14.30 -6.86
C LYS A 56 -0.77 13.44 -7.62
N ILE A 57 -0.05 12.58 -6.90
CA ILE A 57 0.91 11.65 -7.52
C ILE A 57 0.19 10.36 -7.93
N LYS A 58 -0.63 9.83 -7.02
CA LYS A 58 -1.48 8.63 -7.22
C LYS A 58 -2.60 8.61 -6.16
N PRO A 59 -3.56 7.67 -6.19
CA PRO A 59 -4.65 7.64 -5.20
C PRO A 59 -4.13 7.64 -3.76
N GLY A 60 -4.47 8.69 -3.00
CA GLY A 60 -4.06 8.85 -1.61
C GLY A 60 -2.61 9.31 -1.40
N LEU A 61 -1.87 9.67 -2.46
CA LEU A 61 -0.51 10.20 -2.38
C LEU A 61 -0.41 11.57 -3.03
N TYR A 62 0.11 12.54 -2.28
CA TYR A 62 0.15 13.95 -2.67
C TYR A 62 1.55 14.53 -2.46
N GLY A 63 1.93 15.48 -3.30
CA GLY A 63 3.19 16.20 -3.20
C GLY A 63 3.02 17.71 -3.36
N LEU A 64 4.00 18.47 -2.91
CA LEU A 64 4.09 19.91 -3.14
C LEU A 64 4.73 20.20 -4.48
N LYS A 65 4.13 21.10 -5.27
CA LYS A 65 4.69 21.49 -6.57
C LYS A 65 6.08 22.10 -6.45
N SER A 66 6.37 22.81 -5.35
CA SER A 66 7.70 23.33 -5.03
C SER A 66 8.76 22.23 -4.91
N HIS A 67 8.37 21.01 -4.53
CA HIS A 67 9.25 19.86 -4.34
C HIS A 67 9.19 18.87 -5.50
N LYS A 68 8.40 19.13 -6.56
CA LYS A 68 8.15 18.16 -7.64
C LYS A 68 9.44 17.65 -8.29
N LYS A 69 10.40 18.55 -8.59
CA LYS A 69 11.70 18.15 -9.17
C LYS A 69 12.52 17.23 -8.26
N GLN A 70 12.46 17.48 -6.94
CA GLN A 70 13.15 16.64 -5.96
C GLN A 70 12.48 15.26 -5.85
N ASN A 71 11.15 15.23 -5.79
CA ASN A 71 10.39 13.98 -5.76
C ASN A 71 10.67 13.12 -7.00
N GLU A 72 10.68 13.73 -8.19
CA GLU A 72 11.01 13.06 -9.44
C GLU A 72 12.46 12.52 -9.44
N ALA A 73 13.42 13.29 -8.92
CA ALA A 73 14.80 12.84 -8.76
C ALA A 73 14.95 11.66 -7.77
N GLN A 74 14.01 11.50 -6.85
CA GLN A 74 13.92 10.38 -5.92
C GLN A 74 13.11 9.19 -6.47
N GLY A 75 12.72 9.23 -7.75
CA GLY A 75 11.97 8.15 -8.39
C GLY A 75 10.45 8.23 -8.17
N ILE A 76 9.95 9.32 -7.60
CA ILE A 76 8.53 9.50 -7.28
C ILE A 76 7.87 10.35 -8.35
N PHE A 77 7.22 9.66 -9.28
CA PHE A 77 6.60 10.29 -10.44
C PHE A 77 5.08 10.31 -10.30
N GLU A 78 4.49 11.44 -10.69
CA GLU A 78 3.05 11.49 -10.98
C GLU A 78 2.77 10.55 -12.16
N GLU A 79 1.73 9.74 -12.04
CA GLU A 79 1.43 8.69 -13.01
C GLU A 79 0.50 9.22 -14.11
N HIS A 80 0.96 9.14 -15.36
CA HIS A 80 0.24 9.61 -16.55
C HIS A 80 0.32 8.53 -17.64
N SER A 81 -0.53 8.63 -18.66
CA SER A 81 -0.55 7.68 -19.78
C SER A 81 0.81 7.53 -20.49
N GLY A 82 1.64 8.58 -20.51
CA GLY A 82 2.94 8.58 -21.17
C GLY A 82 4.08 7.91 -20.41
N ASN A 83 3.99 7.74 -19.08
CA ASN A 83 5.08 7.21 -18.25
C ASN A 83 4.71 5.97 -17.42
N LYS A 84 3.44 5.55 -17.43
CA LYS A 84 2.93 4.48 -16.56
C LYS A 84 3.74 3.18 -16.62
N ASN A 85 4.19 2.80 -17.81
CA ASN A 85 4.94 1.56 -18.04
C ASN A 85 6.46 1.75 -18.04
N SER A 86 6.97 2.93 -17.65
CA SER A 86 8.41 3.10 -17.45
C SER A 86 8.88 2.20 -16.31
N LYS A 87 10.15 1.77 -16.36
CA LYS A 87 10.71 0.89 -15.34
C LYS A 87 10.61 1.53 -13.95
N GLU A 88 10.91 2.81 -13.86
CA GLU A 88 10.86 3.60 -12.63
C GLU A 88 9.43 3.71 -12.09
N SER A 89 8.44 3.95 -12.95
CA SER A 89 7.03 4.00 -12.56
C SER A 89 6.54 2.64 -12.05
N VAL A 90 6.95 1.55 -12.69
CA VAL A 90 6.61 0.18 -12.27
C VAL A 90 7.25 -0.14 -10.91
N GLU A 91 8.54 0.14 -10.73
CA GLU A 91 9.26 -0.11 -9.48
C GLU A 91 8.70 0.72 -8.32
N PHE A 92 8.43 2.00 -8.55
CA PHE A 92 7.81 2.88 -7.56
C PHE A 92 6.39 2.42 -7.20
N ASN A 93 5.58 2.02 -8.18
CA ASN A 93 4.25 1.47 -7.91
C ASN A 93 4.33 0.22 -7.05
N HIS A 94 5.23 -0.70 -7.41
CA HIS A 94 5.42 -1.95 -6.70
C HIS A 94 5.78 -1.70 -5.22
N SER A 95 6.85 -0.92 -4.97
CA SER A 95 7.29 -0.64 -3.60
C SER A 95 6.27 0.18 -2.81
N TYR A 96 5.59 1.14 -3.45
CA TYR A 96 4.57 1.96 -2.80
C TYR A 96 3.41 1.11 -2.26
N TYR A 97 2.84 0.23 -3.08
CA TYR A 97 1.73 -0.62 -2.63
C TYR A 97 2.18 -1.71 -1.66
N GLN A 98 3.40 -2.25 -1.78
CA GLN A 98 3.98 -3.12 -0.75
C GLN A 98 4.01 -2.41 0.61
N GLY A 99 4.48 -1.17 0.67
CA GLY A 99 4.54 -0.38 1.90
C GLY A 99 3.17 -0.10 2.51
N LEU A 100 2.14 0.17 1.69
CA LEU A 100 0.76 0.29 2.17
C LEU A 100 0.26 -1.02 2.80
N ILE A 101 0.50 -2.16 2.14
CA ILE A 101 0.07 -3.49 2.64
C ILE A 101 0.76 -3.83 3.96
N ILE A 102 2.07 -3.59 4.06
CA ILE A 102 2.85 -3.79 5.30
C ILE A 102 2.29 -2.92 6.41
N THR A 103 2.09 -1.63 6.14
CA THR A 103 1.59 -0.69 7.14
C THR A 103 0.21 -1.11 7.65
N ILE A 104 -0.73 -1.47 6.76
CA ILE A 104 -2.05 -1.98 7.15
C ILE A 104 -1.92 -3.23 8.02
N GLY A 105 -1.04 -4.18 7.64
CA GLY A 105 -0.80 -5.41 8.39
C GLY A 105 -0.35 -5.14 9.82
N ASN A 106 0.67 -4.29 9.97
CA ASN A 106 1.19 -3.87 11.27
C ASN A 106 0.12 -3.17 12.14
N LEU A 107 -0.68 -2.28 11.54
CA LEU A 107 -1.78 -1.60 12.22
C LEU A 107 -2.85 -2.58 12.71
N ARG A 108 -3.10 -3.63 11.94
CA ARG A 108 -4.01 -4.73 12.29
C ARG A 108 -3.37 -5.80 13.18
N LYS A 109 -2.17 -5.55 13.72
CA LYS A 109 -1.43 -6.45 14.63
C LYS A 109 -1.01 -7.79 14.02
N PHE A 110 -0.90 -7.85 12.69
CA PHE A 110 -0.23 -8.97 12.03
C PHE A 110 1.28 -8.75 12.00
N ASP A 111 2.02 -9.85 12.04
CA ASP A 111 3.41 -9.80 11.63
C ASP A 111 3.50 -9.74 10.11
N THR A 112 4.44 -8.99 9.57
CA THR A 112 4.57 -8.73 8.14
C THR A 112 5.95 -9.13 7.64
N TYR A 113 5.97 -9.73 6.45
CA TYR A 113 7.18 -10.16 5.77
C TYR A 113 7.14 -9.71 4.30
N LEU A 114 8.31 -9.40 3.75
CA LEU A 114 8.55 -9.23 2.32
C LEU A 114 9.88 -9.90 1.91
N PRO A 115 10.07 -10.22 0.62
CA PRO A 115 11.30 -10.81 0.11
C PRO A 115 12.54 -9.92 0.31
N ASN A 116 13.70 -10.55 0.51
CA ASN A 116 14.97 -9.84 0.73
C ASN A 116 15.35 -8.84 -0.39
N GLN A 117 15.00 -9.15 -1.64
CA GLN A 117 15.27 -8.28 -2.79
C GLN A 117 14.51 -6.94 -2.71
N ASP A 118 13.42 -6.90 -1.94
CA ASP A 118 12.55 -5.73 -1.83
C ASP A 118 12.84 -4.91 -0.57
N LYS A 119 13.57 -5.45 0.42
CA LYS A 119 13.85 -4.78 1.71
C LYS A 119 14.49 -3.39 1.56
N ASN A 120 15.35 -3.21 0.56
CA ASN A 120 16.04 -1.94 0.32
C ASN A 120 15.23 -0.95 -0.54
N LYS A 121 14.09 -1.36 -1.11
CA LYS A 121 13.21 -0.46 -1.85
C LYS A 121 12.55 0.53 -0.89
N LEU A 122 12.26 1.72 -1.39
CA LEU A 122 11.67 2.79 -0.60
C LEU A 122 10.15 2.78 -0.68
N PHE A 123 9.53 2.96 0.50
CA PHE A 123 8.18 3.48 0.66
C PHE A 123 8.30 4.94 1.09
N LEU A 124 8.18 5.85 0.12
CA LEU A 124 8.47 7.28 0.30
C LEU A 124 9.91 7.50 0.79
N SER A 125 10.10 7.86 2.07
CA SER A 125 11.42 8.10 2.67
C SER A 125 11.96 6.93 3.49
N GLU A 126 11.16 5.89 3.74
CA GLU A 126 11.51 4.77 4.61
C GLU A 126 11.77 3.50 3.78
N LYS A 127 12.65 2.62 4.25
CA LYS A 127 12.87 1.33 3.56
C LYS A 127 11.77 0.34 3.92
N LEU A 128 11.33 -0.46 2.95
CA LEU A 128 10.33 -1.50 3.22
C LEU A 128 10.78 -2.50 4.28
N GLY A 129 12.07 -2.83 4.35
CA GLY A 129 12.63 -3.71 5.37
C GLY A 129 12.55 -3.13 6.79
N GLU A 130 12.54 -1.80 6.94
CA GLU A 130 12.37 -1.12 8.24
C GLU A 130 10.90 -1.07 8.67
N LEU A 131 9.97 -1.14 7.71
CA LEU A 131 8.53 -1.22 7.96
C LEU A 131 8.07 -2.64 8.29
N SER A 132 8.69 -3.65 7.72
CA SER A 132 8.37 -5.06 7.96
C SER A 132 8.67 -5.45 9.39
N SER A 133 7.78 -6.20 10.05
CA SER A 133 8.04 -6.67 11.41
C SER A 133 8.85 -7.97 11.49
N LEU A 134 8.95 -8.72 10.39
CA LEU A 134 9.77 -9.92 10.29
C LEU A 134 10.93 -9.75 9.31
N ASP A 135 12.13 -10.05 9.79
CA ASP A 135 13.32 -10.12 8.95
C ASP A 135 13.43 -11.41 8.14
N HIS A 136 12.87 -12.49 8.65
CA HIS A 136 12.89 -13.81 8.04
C HIS A 136 11.49 -14.40 8.04
N ILE A 137 11.19 -15.17 6.98
CA ILE A 137 9.94 -15.90 6.93
C ILE A 137 9.94 -17.00 8.01
N PRO A 138 8.85 -17.17 8.79
CA PRO A 138 8.75 -18.25 9.76
C PRO A 138 8.81 -19.63 9.10
N ASP A 139 9.36 -20.62 9.81
CA ASP A 139 9.37 -22.03 9.38
C ASP A 139 8.02 -22.71 9.68
N PHE A 140 6.93 -22.19 9.12
CA PHE A 140 5.56 -22.62 9.43
C PHE A 140 5.14 -23.94 8.75
N SER A 141 5.97 -24.51 7.87
CA SER A 141 5.68 -25.75 7.13
C SER A 141 6.95 -26.38 6.54
N TYR A 142 6.78 -27.33 5.61
CA TYR A 142 7.88 -27.94 4.85
C TYR A 142 8.70 -26.90 4.11
N LYS A 143 10.02 -27.13 4.04
CA LYS A 143 11.00 -26.19 3.45
C LYS A 143 10.61 -25.69 2.05
N TYR A 144 10.10 -26.57 1.19
CA TYR A 144 9.73 -26.19 -0.18
C TYR A 144 8.51 -25.25 -0.22
N LEU A 145 7.54 -25.41 0.71
CA LEU A 145 6.39 -24.51 0.83
C LEU A 145 6.82 -23.16 1.42
N VAL A 146 7.66 -23.16 2.45
CA VAL A 146 8.22 -21.93 3.02
C VAL A 146 9.04 -21.17 1.97
N GLN A 147 9.88 -21.88 1.20
CA GLN A 147 10.62 -21.29 0.10
C GLN A 147 9.69 -20.73 -0.99
N ARG A 148 8.62 -21.43 -1.34
CA ARG A 148 7.63 -20.92 -2.29
C ARG A 148 6.95 -19.64 -1.79
N SER A 149 6.50 -19.65 -0.52
CA SER A 149 5.93 -18.46 0.13
C SER A 149 6.93 -17.30 0.22
N SER A 150 8.23 -17.56 0.36
CA SER A 150 9.23 -16.49 0.42
C SER A 150 9.33 -15.63 -0.86
N THR A 151 8.69 -16.06 -1.95
CA THR A 151 8.60 -15.34 -3.23
C THR A 151 7.32 -14.50 -3.39
N ILE A 152 6.44 -14.50 -2.39
CA ILE A 152 5.25 -13.64 -2.33
C ILE A 152 5.66 -12.23 -1.92
N ASP A 153 5.14 -11.21 -2.62
CA ASP A 153 5.54 -9.81 -2.40
C ASP A 153 5.33 -9.31 -0.97
N VAL A 154 4.19 -9.64 -0.34
CA VAL A 154 3.94 -9.38 1.09
C VAL A 154 3.13 -10.51 1.71
N ILE A 155 3.48 -10.90 2.92
CA ILE A 155 2.72 -11.88 3.72
C ILE A 155 2.36 -11.26 5.06
N TRP A 156 1.11 -11.47 5.48
CA TRP A 156 0.70 -11.26 6.87
C TRP A 156 0.68 -12.59 7.59
N PHE A 157 1.26 -12.63 8.79
CA PHE A 157 1.26 -13.77 9.70
C PHE A 157 0.42 -13.45 10.93
N ASN A 158 -0.33 -14.45 11.39
CA ASN A 158 -1.07 -14.34 12.64
C ASN A 158 -0.16 -14.56 13.87
N GLU A 159 -0.72 -14.43 15.07
CA GLU A 159 0.00 -14.60 16.35
C GLU A 159 0.70 -15.96 16.50
N ARG A 160 0.21 -16.99 15.79
CA ARG A 160 0.81 -18.34 15.76
C ARG A 160 1.91 -18.48 14.69
N LYS A 161 2.32 -17.38 14.06
CA LYS A 161 3.29 -17.33 12.95
C LYS A 161 2.84 -18.17 11.74
N MET A 162 1.54 -18.36 11.56
CA MET A 162 0.97 -19.01 10.37
C MET A 162 0.55 -17.96 9.33
N PRO A 163 0.67 -18.24 8.01
CA PRO A 163 0.24 -17.33 6.98
C PRO A 163 -1.25 -17.01 7.09
N HIS A 164 -1.58 -15.74 7.31
CA HIS A 164 -2.95 -15.24 7.33
C HIS A 164 -3.39 -14.80 5.94
N SER A 165 -2.56 -13.99 5.27
CA SER A 165 -2.86 -13.42 3.96
C SER A 165 -1.61 -13.35 3.10
N PHE A 166 -1.74 -13.67 1.82
CA PHE A 166 -0.73 -13.51 0.78
C PHE A 166 -1.13 -12.37 -0.17
N PHE A 167 -0.18 -11.51 -0.55
CA PHE A 167 -0.42 -10.40 -1.48
C PHE A 167 0.62 -10.40 -2.59
N GLU A 168 0.16 -10.28 -3.83
CA GLU A 168 1.00 -10.08 -5.02
C GLU A 168 0.61 -8.76 -5.68
N VAL A 169 1.58 -7.87 -5.89
CA VAL A 169 1.37 -6.55 -6.48
C VAL A 169 1.68 -6.61 -7.98
N GLU A 170 0.64 -6.63 -8.79
CA GLU A 170 0.73 -6.91 -10.23
C GLU A 170 0.50 -5.64 -11.07
N HIS A 171 1.58 -4.92 -11.40
CA HIS A 171 1.49 -3.70 -12.21
C HIS A 171 1.50 -3.97 -13.72
N SER A 172 2.60 -4.52 -14.24
CA SER A 172 2.81 -4.80 -15.67
C SER A 172 3.10 -6.27 -15.98
N THR A 173 3.40 -7.06 -14.96
CA THR A 173 3.67 -8.50 -15.03
C THR A 173 2.39 -9.32 -15.17
N ASP A 174 2.52 -10.56 -15.62
CA ASP A 174 1.39 -11.46 -15.87
C ASP A 174 0.79 -11.99 -14.56
N ILE A 175 -0.49 -11.64 -14.29
CA ILE A 175 -1.27 -12.11 -13.12
C ILE A 175 -1.25 -13.64 -12.98
N GLN A 176 -1.12 -14.38 -14.08
CA GLN A 176 -1.07 -15.84 -14.08
C GLN A 176 0.10 -16.38 -13.26
N ASN A 177 1.25 -15.71 -13.28
CA ASN A 177 2.41 -16.15 -12.49
C ASN A 177 2.11 -16.09 -10.99
N SER A 178 1.47 -15.02 -10.54
CA SER A 178 1.01 -14.88 -9.15
C SER A 178 -0.05 -15.90 -8.77
N LEU A 179 -0.99 -16.20 -9.67
CA LEU A 179 -1.99 -17.25 -9.44
C LEU A 179 -1.37 -18.64 -9.32
N LEU A 180 -0.31 -18.94 -10.10
CA LEU A 180 0.43 -20.20 -9.96
C LEU A 180 1.13 -20.30 -8.58
N LYS A 181 1.68 -19.20 -8.06
CA LYS A 181 2.23 -19.18 -6.69
C LYS A 181 1.16 -19.52 -5.64
N PHE A 182 -0.06 -19.02 -5.83
CA PHE A 182 -1.19 -19.31 -4.94
C PHE A 182 -1.68 -20.75 -5.02
N ILE A 183 -1.66 -21.38 -6.20
CA ILE A 183 -1.97 -22.81 -6.34
C ILE A 183 -1.01 -23.67 -5.52
N ASP A 184 0.30 -23.38 -5.59
CA ASP A 184 1.31 -24.14 -4.85
C ASP A 184 1.14 -24.02 -3.32
N LEU A 185 0.39 -23.02 -2.86
CA LEU A 185 0.08 -22.73 -1.45
C LEU A 185 -1.38 -23.00 -1.10
N GLN A 186 -2.12 -23.72 -1.95
CA GLN A 186 -3.56 -23.92 -1.80
C GLN A 186 -3.96 -24.60 -0.49
N ASP A 187 -3.10 -25.43 0.11
CA ASP A 187 -3.41 -26.17 1.34
C ASP A 187 -3.45 -25.28 2.59
N PHE A 188 -2.91 -24.06 2.52
CA PHE A 188 -3.03 -23.11 3.63
C PHE A 188 -4.38 -22.41 3.60
N TYR A 189 -5.08 -22.40 4.74
CA TYR A 189 -6.30 -21.61 4.90
C TYR A 189 -5.97 -20.12 5.08
N SER A 190 -5.53 -19.49 4.00
CA SER A 190 -5.11 -18.10 3.94
C SER A 190 -5.89 -17.36 2.85
N ARG A 191 -6.10 -16.05 3.07
CA ARG A 191 -6.63 -15.16 2.01
C ARG A 191 -5.52 -14.84 1.01
N MET A 192 -5.87 -14.68 -0.24
CA MET A 192 -4.92 -14.41 -1.32
C MET A 192 -5.39 -13.20 -2.11
N PHE A 193 -4.52 -12.23 -2.34
CA PHE A 193 -4.89 -10.98 -3.01
C PHE A 193 -4.00 -10.72 -4.21
N ILE A 194 -4.63 -10.49 -5.36
CA ILE A 194 -4.00 -9.81 -6.49
C ILE A 194 -4.27 -8.33 -6.34
N VAL A 195 -3.20 -7.55 -6.13
CA VAL A 195 -3.26 -6.11 -5.94
C VAL A 195 -2.81 -5.42 -7.23
N ALA A 196 -3.75 -4.79 -7.95
CA ALA A 196 -3.46 -4.25 -9.28
C ALA A 196 -4.32 -3.03 -9.64
N ASP A 197 -4.03 -2.41 -10.77
CA ASP A 197 -4.89 -1.37 -11.34
C ASP A 197 -6.27 -1.94 -11.71
N GLN A 198 -7.34 -1.21 -11.41
CA GLN A 198 -8.73 -1.59 -11.71
C GLN A 198 -8.94 -2.03 -13.17
N LYS A 199 -8.19 -1.49 -14.13
CA LYS A 199 -8.23 -1.89 -15.55
C LYS A 199 -7.90 -3.37 -15.77
N ARG A 200 -7.14 -3.99 -14.86
CA ARG A 200 -6.75 -5.41 -14.92
C ARG A 200 -7.78 -6.35 -14.30
N LYS A 201 -8.86 -5.85 -13.72
CA LYS A 201 -9.89 -6.68 -13.08
C LYS A 201 -10.49 -7.71 -14.04
N LYS A 202 -10.75 -7.34 -15.29
CA LYS A 202 -11.30 -8.26 -16.31
C LYS A 202 -10.31 -9.38 -16.66
N GLU A 203 -9.01 -9.07 -16.73
CA GLU A 203 -7.95 -10.06 -16.94
C GLU A 203 -7.92 -11.06 -15.79
N PHE A 204 -7.95 -10.57 -14.54
CA PHE A 204 -8.05 -11.38 -13.34
C PHE A 204 -9.29 -12.30 -13.36
N GLU A 205 -10.48 -11.76 -13.60
CA GLU A 205 -11.74 -12.52 -13.62
C GLU A 205 -11.72 -13.62 -14.68
N THR A 206 -11.16 -13.33 -15.85
CA THR A 206 -11.00 -14.30 -16.93
C THR A 206 -10.09 -15.44 -16.48
N LYS A 207 -8.94 -15.13 -15.88
CA LYS A 207 -8.00 -16.15 -15.38
C LYS A 207 -8.65 -16.99 -14.28
N MET A 208 -9.31 -16.36 -13.30
CA MET A 208 -10.03 -17.05 -12.21
C MET A 208 -11.19 -17.95 -12.67
N SER A 209 -11.62 -17.86 -13.93
CA SER A 209 -12.60 -18.78 -14.51
C SER A 209 -12.00 -20.14 -14.89
N PHE A 210 -10.68 -20.25 -14.99
CA PHE A 210 -10.01 -21.48 -15.41
C PHE A 210 -10.16 -22.60 -14.38
N THR A 211 -10.46 -23.81 -14.86
CA THR A 211 -10.67 -25.00 -14.02
C THR A 211 -9.49 -25.30 -13.10
N ALA A 212 -8.27 -25.01 -13.54
CA ALA A 212 -7.05 -25.22 -12.73
C ALA A 212 -7.02 -24.39 -11.43
N LEU A 213 -7.80 -23.32 -11.32
CA LEU A 213 -7.86 -22.45 -10.15
C LEU A 213 -9.05 -22.73 -9.23
N LYS A 214 -9.82 -23.78 -9.50
CA LYS A 214 -11.06 -24.09 -8.78
C LYS A 214 -10.87 -24.17 -7.26
N GLU A 215 -9.78 -24.79 -6.80
CA GLU A 215 -9.49 -25.04 -5.37
C GLU A 215 -9.15 -23.77 -4.57
N ILE A 216 -8.68 -22.71 -5.26
CA ILE A 216 -8.35 -21.43 -4.62
C ILE A 216 -9.38 -20.34 -4.91
N LYS A 217 -10.35 -20.59 -5.81
CA LYS A 217 -11.26 -19.58 -6.35
C LYS A 217 -11.99 -18.75 -5.29
N ASN A 218 -12.39 -19.38 -4.18
CA ASN A 218 -13.14 -18.73 -3.10
C ASN A 218 -12.24 -17.98 -2.10
N ARG A 219 -10.91 -18.04 -2.27
CA ARG A 219 -9.92 -17.42 -1.38
C ARG A 219 -9.06 -16.36 -2.05
N VAL A 220 -9.08 -16.30 -3.38
CA VAL A 220 -8.36 -15.28 -4.16
C VAL A 220 -9.29 -14.12 -4.47
N GLU A 221 -8.90 -12.92 -4.04
CA GLU A 221 -9.62 -11.67 -4.25
C GLU A 221 -8.79 -10.69 -5.08
N PHE A 222 -9.49 -9.86 -5.87
CA PHE A 222 -8.87 -8.73 -6.56
C PHE A 222 -9.02 -7.48 -5.69
N LEU A 223 -7.90 -6.86 -5.34
CA LEU A 223 -7.87 -5.61 -4.59
C LEU A 223 -7.29 -4.51 -5.47
N ASP A 224 -8.16 -3.61 -5.93
CA ASP A 224 -7.70 -2.48 -6.73
C ASP A 224 -6.90 -1.48 -5.88
N TYR A 225 -5.97 -0.75 -6.52
CA TYR A 225 -5.17 0.28 -5.85
C TYR A 225 -5.99 1.30 -5.05
N GLY A 226 -7.13 1.75 -5.58
CA GLY A 226 -8.02 2.65 -4.85
C GLY A 226 -8.65 1.98 -3.63
N GLY A 227 -9.03 0.70 -3.75
CA GLY A 227 -9.48 -0.13 -2.63
C GLY A 227 -8.44 -0.28 -1.53
N LEU A 228 -7.19 -0.57 -1.89
CA LEU A 228 -6.08 -0.67 -0.95
C LEU A 228 -5.82 0.67 -0.24
N THR A 229 -5.75 1.78 -0.99
CA THR A 229 -5.58 3.12 -0.42
C THR A 229 -6.71 3.45 0.57
N ARG A 230 -7.97 3.14 0.25
CA ARG A 230 -9.09 3.36 1.18
C ARG A 230 -8.94 2.54 2.47
N GLN A 231 -8.50 1.29 2.38
CA GLN A 231 -8.24 0.47 3.57
C GLN A 231 -7.11 1.04 4.42
N TYR A 232 -6.05 1.56 3.80
CA TYR A 232 -4.97 2.26 4.49
C TYR A 232 -5.47 3.52 5.21
N GLU A 233 -6.21 4.39 4.50
CA GLU A 233 -6.79 5.59 5.10
C GLU A 233 -7.68 5.26 6.30
N GLN A 234 -8.56 4.27 6.17
CA GLN A 234 -9.43 3.81 7.27
C GLN A 234 -8.65 3.27 8.47
N ALA A 235 -7.60 2.48 8.23
CA ALA A 235 -6.76 1.92 9.28
C ALA A 235 -6.00 3.02 10.06
N ILE A 236 -5.63 4.10 9.37
CA ILE A 236 -4.99 5.26 9.98
C ILE A 236 -6.00 6.11 10.76
N GLU A 237 -7.16 6.39 10.18
CA GLU A 237 -8.22 7.17 10.83
C GLU A 237 -8.71 6.50 12.13
N SER A 238 -8.75 5.16 12.19
CA SER A 238 -9.13 4.42 13.40
C SER A 238 -8.09 4.49 14.53
N LEU A 239 -6.83 4.84 14.25
CA LEU A 239 -5.83 5.13 15.29
C LEU A 239 -6.03 6.51 15.91
N SER A 240 -6.39 7.50 15.09
CA SER A 240 -6.58 8.89 15.54
C SER A 240 -7.85 9.07 16.37
N PHE A 241 -8.83 8.17 16.20
CA PHE A 241 -10.03 8.11 17.01
C PHE A 241 -10.26 6.66 17.47
N PRO A 242 -9.59 6.18 18.53
CA PRO A 242 -9.94 4.89 19.09
C PRO A 242 -11.40 4.94 19.51
N VAL A 243 -12.24 4.12 18.88
CA VAL A 243 -13.60 3.90 19.35
C VAL A 243 -13.45 3.40 20.78
N GLN A 244 -13.87 4.21 21.76
CA GLN A 244 -14.04 3.74 23.12
C GLN A 244 -15.14 2.67 23.06
N ILE A 245 -14.72 1.40 23.12
CA ILE A 245 -15.61 0.26 23.34
C ILE A 245 -15.83 0.15 24.85
#